data_AF-F4KVQ3-F1
#
_entry.id   AF-F4KVQ3-F1
#
_cell.length_a   1.000
_cell.length_b   1.000
_cell.length_c   1.000
_cell.angle_alpha   90.00
_cell.angle_beta   90.00
_cell.angle_gamma   90.00
#
_symmetry.space_group_name_H-M   'P 1'
#
loop_
_entity.id
_entity.type
_entity.pdbx_description
1 polymer ?
#
loop_
_entity_poly.entity_id
_entity_poly.type
_entity_poly.pdbx_seq_one_letter_code
_entity_poly.pdbx_strand_id
1 'polypeptide(L)'
;MAQFTHIFRMFSWCFFLSPALMFAQYEDLSEDMPFFQQKAQEYQNWLENKSLSEALQVDHVQFKTFKDTGKKDYTELELILVLRTHDLDSAVGKWNSLKKSFDSPADSLEAFLYRSFIHKMEINPAKGNIQIYIQDADRQYIPCFYIWIWWKNGRIVSQKQIQACKTKSFEVLIPAYRVSNVGRGQTAKVAQSQIKSPQRVFNLISSYIKSNLLQAPRYQDILNDRKPIIEDSLREGNHYTFIVANLGKEVLSDQTRSFWEKWVGINTIAMERLCFQFDYSPNPDGSFNLKCTIDGKYGSGIFKPRKSAYMNMDDDFDDFFELYKNKFRQALLKQLTMQP
;
A
#
# COMPACT_ATOMS: atom_id res chain seq x y z
N MET A 1 -6.43 88.64 -16.82
CA MET A 1 -5.39 88.24 -17.80
C MET A 1 -4.56 87.11 -17.21
N ALA A 2 -4.34 86.06 -18.01
CA ALA A 2 -3.26 85.04 -17.98
C ALA A 2 -3.05 84.22 -16.67
N GLN A 3 -3.40 82.92 -16.63
CA GLN A 3 -2.67 81.71 -17.12
C GLN A 3 -1.60 81.20 -16.10
N PHE A 4 -1.78 80.06 -15.43
CA PHE A 4 -1.57 78.64 -15.81
C PHE A 4 -0.11 78.13 -15.64
N THR A 5 0.01 76.84 -15.25
CA THR A 5 1.18 75.91 -15.24
C THR A 5 2.02 75.87 -13.93
N HIS A 6 1.93 74.79 -13.13
CA HIS A 6 2.74 73.53 -13.19
C HIS A 6 3.96 73.61 -12.23
N ILE A 7 4.44 72.61 -11.49
CA ILE A 7 4.14 71.19 -11.26
C ILE A 7 5.23 70.69 -10.28
N PHE A 8 4.94 69.63 -9.53
CA PHE A 8 5.88 68.59 -9.07
C PHE A 8 6.72 68.70 -7.78
N ARG A 9 6.62 67.56 -7.07
CA ARG A 9 7.63 66.84 -6.28
C ARG A 9 7.86 67.28 -4.84
N MET A 10 7.11 66.65 -3.93
CA MET A 10 7.64 65.55 -3.09
C MET A 10 6.54 65.09 -2.14
N PHE A 11 5.71 64.15 -2.60
CA PHE A 11 4.88 63.32 -1.73
C PHE A 11 5.08 61.88 -2.19
N SER A 12 6.28 61.38 -1.88
CA SER A 12 6.64 59.97 -2.04
C SER A 12 6.61 59.34 -0.66
N TRP A 13 6.12 58.11 -0.59
CA TRP A 13 6.10 57.22 0.57
C TRP A 13 4.99 57.46 1.60
N CYS A 14 3.79 56.99 1.26
CA CYS A 14 2.95 56.21 2.17
C CYS A 14 1.87 55.46 1.38
N PHE A 15 2.26 54.78 0.28
CA PHE A 15 1.48 53.64 -0.19
C PHE A 15 1.79 52.51 0.78
N PHE A 16 1.02 52.46 1.88
CA PHE A 16 0.84 51.24 2.64
C PHE A 16 0.30 50.20 1.67
N LEU A 17 1.21 49.43 1.09
CA LEU A 17 1.00 48.05 0.68
C LEU A 17 0.54 47.31 1.93
N SER A 18 -0.75 47.45 2.26
CA SER A 18 -1.42 46.48 3.10
C SER A 18 -1.35 45.20 2.30
N PRO A 19 -0.57 44.17 2.72
CA PRO A 19 -0.77 42.87 2.15
C PRO A 19 -2.21 42.54 2.54
N ALA A 20 -3.12 42.58 1.56
CA ALA A 20 -4.39 41.92 1.70
C ALA A 20 -4.00 40.47 2.01
N LEU A 21 -4.03 40.13 3.31
CA LEU A 21 -4.02 38.78 3.78
C LEU A 21 -5.23 38.17 3.09
N MET A 22 -4.99 37.54 1.94
CA MET A 22 -5.92 36.60 1.34
C MET A 22 -6.00 35.45 2.33
N PHE A 23 -6.77 35.65 3.39
CA PHE A 23 -7.36 34.56 4.11
C PHE A 23 -8.19 33.84 3.04
N ALA A 24 -7.70 32.69 2.59
CA ALA A 24 -8.51 31.75 1.85
C ALA A 24 -9.82 31.61 2.65
N GLN A 25 -10.91 32.17 2.13
CA GLN A 25 -12.19 32.08 2.79
C GLN A 25 -12.55 30.60 2.80
N TYR A 26 -12.45 30.00 3.99
CA TYR A 26 -12.94 28.67 4.25
C TYR A 26 -14.47 28.75 4.16
N GLU A 27 -14.99 28.47 2.97
CA GLU A 27 -16.43 28.30 2.75
C GLU A 27 -16.89 27.13 3.63
N ASP A 28 -17.85 27.40 4.49
CA ASP A 28 -18.53 26.40 5.29
C ASP A 28 -19.65 25.77 4.45
N LEU A 29 -19.60 24.45 4.25
CA LEU A 29 -20.56 23.71 3.45
C LEU A 29 -21.67 23.07 4.31
N SER A 30 -21.71 23.36 5.62
CA SER A 30 -22.58 22.66 6.58
C SER A 30 -24.07 22.72 6.24
N GLU A 31 -24.54 23.82 5.67
CA GLU A 31 -25.95 24.02 5.27
C GLU A 31 -26.34 23.24 4.01
N ASP A 32 -25.36 22.80 3.21
CA ASP A 32 -25.57 22.17 1.90
C ASP A 32 -25.71 20.65 1.94
N MET A 33 -25.69 20.04 3.13
CA MET A 33 -25.80 18.57 3.26
C MET A 33 -27.04 17.97 2.56
N PRO A 34 -28.26 18.55 2.64
CA PRO A 34 -29.41 18.04 1.90
C PRO A 34 -29.21 18.05 0.37
N PHE A 35 -28.53 19.09 -0.14
CA PHE A 35 -28.16 19.17 -1.56
C PHE A 35 -27.17 18.06 -1.92
N PHE A 36 -26.11 17.85 -1.13
CA PHE A 36 -25.14 16.79 -1.40
C PHE A 36 -25.76 15.39 -1.35
N GLN A 37 -26.71 15.15 -0.44
CA GLN A 37 -27.44 13.88 -0.38
C GLN A 37 -28.25 13.62 -1.66
N GLN A 38 -28.93 14.64 -2.19
CA GLN A 38 -29.60 14.55 -3.48
C GLN A 38 -28.60 14.27 -4.61
N LYS A 39 -27.48 15.00 -4.65
CA LYS A 39 -26.42 14.80 -5.65
C LYS A 39 -25.73 13.44 -5.55
N ALA A 40 -25.66 12.84 -4.37
CA ALA A 40 -25.16 11.48 -4.18
C ALA A 40 -26.05 10.46 -4.91
N GLN A 41 -27.38 10.64 -4.87
CA GLN A 41 -28.29 9.81 -5.66
C GLN A 41 -28.12 10.03 -7.17
N GLU A 42 -27.93 11.28 -7.62
CA GLU A 42 -27.61 11.56 -9.03
C GLU A 42 -26.25 10.96 -9.45
N TYR A 43 -25.32 10.79 -8.52
CA TYR A 43 -24.05 10.11 -8.76
C TYR A 43 -24.25 8.59 -8.89
N GLN A 44 -25.09 7.98 -8.05
CA GLN A 44 -25.48 6.57 -8.18
C GLN A 44 -26.14 6.28 -9.54
N ASN A 45 -27.11 7.10 -9.96
CA ASN A 45 -27.76 6.95 -11.26
C ASN A 45 -26.74 7.13 -12.42
N TRP A 46 -25.73 7.98 -12.23
CA TRP A 46 -24.65 8.13 -13.20
C TRP A 46 -23.75 6.89 -13.27
N LEU A 47 -23.41 6.27 -12.13
CA LEU A 47 -22.69 4.99 -12.12
C LEU A 47 -23.45 3.91 -12.90
N GLU A 48 -24.78 3.87 -12.76
CA GLU A 48 -25.65 2.95 -13.50
C GLU A 48 -25.61 3.20 -15.01
N ASN A 49 -25.75 4.45 -15.43
CA ASN A 49 -25.67 4.84 -16.84
C ASN A 49 -24.29 4.60 -17.47
N LYS A 50 -23.24 4.49 -16.66
CA LYS A 50 -21.88 4.16 -17.09
C LYS A 50 -21.51 2.69 -16.92
N SER A 51 -22.47 1.84 -16.54
CA SER A 51 -22.25 0.41 -16.26
C SER A 51 -21.19 0.16 -15.18
N LEU A 52 -20.94 1.14 -14.31
CA LEU A 52 -20.03 1.01 -13.17
C LEU A 52 -20.77 0.49 -11.93
N SER A 53 -22.11 0.55 -11.92
CA SER A 53 -22.94 0.15 -10.78
C SER A 53 -22.94 -1.36 -10.51
N GLU A 54 -22.47 -2.20 -11.44
CA GLU A 54 -22.31 -3.64 -11.20
C GLU A 54 -21.21 -3.93 -10.16
N ALA A 55 -20.23 -3.03 -10.08
CA ALA A 55 -19.08 -3.17 -9.21
C ALA A 55 -19.06 -2.13 -8.08
N LEU A 56 -19.48 -0.90 -8.34
CA LEU A 56 -19.48 0.21 -7.38
C LEU A 56 -20.90 0.61 -6.98
N GLN A 57 -21.06 1.07 -5.74
CA GLN A 57 -22.30 1.65 -5.26
C GLN A 57 -21.97 2.84 -4.37
N VAL A 58 -22.78 3.90 -4.48
CA VAL A 58 -22.77 4.99 -3.49
C VAL A 58 -23.36 4.48 -2.19
N ASP A 59 -22.58 4.59 -1.13
CA ASP A 59 -23.06 4.28 0.22
C ASP A 59 -23.66 5.55 0.84
N HIS A 60 -22.85 6.60 0.98
CA HIS A 60 -23.32 7.89 1.44
C HIS A 60 -22.33 9.02 1.10
N VAL A 61 -22.73 10.25 1.39
CA VAL A 61 -21.86 11.42 1.40
C VAL A 61 -21.79 11.98 2.82
N GLN A 62 -20.63 12.46 3.24
CA GLN A 62 -20.43 13.04 4.57
C GLN A 62 -19.40 14.16 4.56
N PHE A 63 -19.36 14.95 5.62
CA PHE A 63 -18.23 15.82 5.89
C PHE A 63 -17.07 15.02 6.46
N LYS A 64 -15.85 15.42 6.11
CA LYS A 64 -14.64 14.77 6.59
C LYS A 64 -14.61 14.74 8.10
N THR A 65 -14.21 13.59 8.66
CA THR A 65 -14.14 13.41 10.10
C THR A 65 -12.69 13.22 10.55
N PHE A 66 -12.22 14.04 11.48
CA PHE A 66 -10.89 13.89 12.06
C PHE A 66 -10.83 12.66 12.95
N LYS A 67 -10.05 11.65 12.56
CA LYS A 67 -9.96 10.35 13.25
C LYS A 67 -9.62 10.47 14.74
N ASP A 68 -8.78 11.43 15.12
CA ASP A 68 -8.29 11.57 16.49
C ASP A 68 -9.33 12.19 17.45
N THR A 69 -10.28 12.97 16.92
CA THR A 69 -11.20 13.77 17.74
C THR A 69 -12.67 13.52 17.46
N GLY A 70 -13.00 12.81 16.37
CA GLY A 70 -14.37 12.62 15.89
C GLY A 70 -15.04 13.90 15.39
N LYS A 71 -14.33 15.03 15.34
CA LYS A 71 -14.88 16.31 14.87
C LYS A 71 -15.04 16.29 13.36
N LYS A 72 -16.13 16.89 12.88
CA LYS A 72 -16.39 17.11 11.46
C LYS A 72 -15.68 18.36 10.97
N ASP A 73 -15.12 18.26 9.78
CA ASP A 73 -14.61 19.37 8.98
C ASP A 73 -15.67 19.73 7.93
N TYR A 74 -16.39 20.81 8.18
CA TYR A 74 -17.46 21.28 7.29
C TYR A 74 -16.93 21.93 6.01
N THR A 75 -15.62 21.98 5.80
CA THR A 75 -15.01 22.56 4.59
C THR A 75 -14.65 21.50 3.54
N GLU A 76 -14.65 20.21 3.92
CA GLU A 76 -14.32 19.09 3.04
C GLU A 76 -15.45 18.05 2.98
N LEU A 77 -15.79 17.63 1.76
CA LEU A 77 -16.83 16.65 1.45
C LEU A 77 -16.22 15.31 1.03
N GLU A 78 -16.73 14.23 1.60
CA GLU A 78 -16.35 12.85 1.30
C GLU A 78 -17.50 12.11 0.63
N LEU A 79 -17.26 11.56 -0.55
CA LEU A 79 -18.15 10.56 -1.16
C LEU A 79 -17.64 9.17 -0.81
N ILE A 80 -18.49 8.39 -0.14
CA ILE A 80 -18.21 7.02 0.25
C ILE A 80 -18.84 6.07 -0.77
N LEU A 81 -17.99 5.30 -1.44
CA LEU A 81 -18.37 4.23 -2.35
C LEU A 81 -18.04 2.88 -1.72
N VAL A 82 -18.83 1.87 -2.08
CA VAL A 82 -18.57 0.48 -1.71
C VAL A 82 -18.48 -0.40 -2.95
N LEU A 83 -17.56 -1.36 -2.94
CA LEU A 83 -17.57 -2.43 -3.92
C LEU A 83 -18.69 -3.42 -3.59
N ARG A 84 -19.45 -3.86 -4.60
CA ARG A 84 -20.53 -4.85 -4.47
C ARG A 84 -19.98 -6.27 -4.29
N THR A 85 -19.35 -6.51 -3.15
CA THR A 85 -18.85 -7.81 -2.68
C THR A 85 -18.47 -7.72 -1.20
N HIS A 86 -18.58 -8.85 -0.50
CA HIS A 86 -18.19 -8.98 0.91
C HIS A 86 -16.84 -9.68 1.10
N ASP A 87 -16.26 -10.18 0.01
CA ASP A 87 -14.98 -10.89 0.03
C ASP A 87 -13.87 -10.00 -0.50
N LEU A 88 -12.75 -9.98 0.23
CA LEU A 88 -11.58 -9.14 -0.09
C LEU A 88 -10.97 -9.49 -1.45
N ASP A 89 -10.90 -10.77 -1.80
CA ASP A 89 -10.26 -11.19 -3.05
C ASP A 89 -11.11 -10.87 -4.27
N SER A 90 -12.42 -11.09 -4.14
CA SER A 90 -13.41 -10.64 -5.10
C SER A 90 -13.38 -9.12 -5.27
N ALA A 91 -13.16 -8.36 -4.19
CA ALA A 91 -13.02 -6.91 -4.26
C ALA A 91 -11.79 -6.48 -5.06
N VAL A 92 -10.63 -7.08 -4.76
CA VAL A 92 -9.38 -6.85 -5.51
C VAL A 92 -9.57 -7.19 -6.98
N GLY A 93 -10.17 -8.34 -7.28
CA GLY A 93 -10.46 -8.80 -8.63
C GLY A 93 -11.38 -7.83 -9.38
N LYS A 94 -12.50 -7.43 -8.76
CA LYS A 94 -13.44 -6.45 -9.33
C LYS A 94 -12.78 -5.11 -9.61
N TRP A 95 -12.04 -4.56 -8.65
CA TRP A 95 -11.34 -3.29 -8.82
C TRP A 95 -10.31 -3.34 -9.95
N ASN A 96 -9.46 -4.37 -9.96
CA ASN A 96 -8.44 -4.53 -11.00
C ASN A 96 -9.07 -4.75 -12.39
N SER A 97 -10.20 -5.45 -12.46
CA SER A 97 -10.94 -5.64 -13.71
C SER A 97 -11.51 -4.32 -14.22
N LEU A 98 -12.15 -3.53 -13.36
CA LEU A 98 -12.66 -2.19 -13.70
C LEU A 98 -11.55 -1.28 -14.21
N LYS A 99 -10.42 -1.23 -13.48
CA LYS A 99 -9.24 -0.48 -13.88
C LYS A 99 -8.73 -0.93 -15.25
N LYS A 100 -8.60 -2.23 -15.47
CA LYS A 100 -8.12 -2.77 -16.75
C LYS A 100 -9.05 -2.44 -17.91
N SER A 101 -10.37 -2.44 -17.70
CA SER A 101 -11.33 -2.13 -18.75
C SER A 101 -11.44 -0.64 -19.06
N PHE A 102 -11.11 0.23 -18.09
CA PHE A 102 -11.31 1.66 -18.20
C PHE A 102 -10.02 2.44 -18.47
N ASP A 103 -8.94 2.12 -17.78
CA ASP A 103 -7.71 2.90 -17.82
C ASP A 103 -7.12 2.92 -19.23
N SER A 104 -6.76 4.12 -19.66
CA SER A 104 -6.09 4.40 -20.92
C SER A 104 -4.92 5.35 -20.68
N PRO A 105 -4.01 5.54 -21.65
CA PRO A 105 -2.95 6.53 -21.52
C PRO A 105 -3.46 7.97 -21.28
N ALA A 106 -4.69 8.27 -21.70
CA ALA A 106 -5.29 9.60 -21.60
C ALA A 106 -6.07 9.81 -20.30
N ASP A 107 -6.57 8.74 -19.67
CA ASP A 107 -7.46 8.86 -18.52
C ASP A 107 -7.50 7.60 -17.66
N SER A 108 -7.68 7.79 -16.34
CA SER A 108 -7.83 6.69 -15.38
C SER A 108 -9.23 6.65 -14.76
N LEU A 109 -9.63 5.47 -14.31
CA LEU A 109 -10.89 5.28 -13.60
C LEU A 109 -11.00 6.21 -12.38
N GLU A 110 -9.94 6.34 -11.59
CA GLU A 110 -9.94 7.22 -10.41
C GLU A 110 -10.16 8.68 -10.80
N ALA A 111 -9.49 9.15 -11.87
CA ALA A 111 -9.66 10.51 -12.35
C ALA A 111 -11.08 10.75 -12.90
N PHE A 112 -11.64 9.76 -13.59
CA PHE A 112 -12.99 9.80 -14.13
C PHE A 112 -14.07 9.86 -13.05
N LEU A 113 -13.95 9.02 -12.01
CA LEU A 113 -14.83 9.06 -10.83
C LEU A 113 -14.71 10.42 -10.14
N TYR A 114 -13.48 10.86 -9.87
CA TYR A 114 -13.23 12.08 -9.11
C TYR A 114 -13.74 13.34 -9.80
N ARG A 115 -13.43 13.54 -11.09
CA ARG A 115 -13.92 14.71 -11.83
C ARG A 115 -15.45 14.74 -11.90
N SER A 116 -16.08 13.57 -12.05
CA SER A 116 -17.55 13.47 -12.06
C SER A 116 -18.15 13.82 -10.70
N PHE A 117 -17.48 13.45 -9.61
CA PHE A 117 -17.92 13.77 -8.24
C PHE A 117 -17.85 15.26 -8.00
N ILE A 118 -16.69 15.87 -8.25
CA ILE A 118 -16.49 17.32 -8.08
C ILE A 118 -17.49 18.12 -8.93
N HIS A 119 -17.70 17.71 -10.19
CA HIS A 119 -18.65 18.39 -11.07
C HIS A 119 -20.09 18.27 -10.58
N LYS A 120 -20.54 17.08 -10.16
CA LYS A 120 -21.93 16.87 -9.69
C LYS A 120 -22.23 17.52 -8.36
N MET A 121 -21.25 17.59 -7.48
CA MET A 121 -21.38 18.23 -6.17
C MET A 121 -21.14 19.74 -6.22
N GLU A 122 -20.72 20.28 -7.36
CA GLU A 122 -20.49 21.71 -7.56
C GLU A 122 -19.48 22.33 -6.57
N ILE A 123 -18.52 21.53 -6.10
CA ILE A 123 -17.49 21.95 -5.14
C ILE A 123 -16.15 22.24 -5.81
N ASN A 124 -15.28 22.99 -5.13
CA ASN A 124 -13.88 23.12 -5.53
C ASN A 124 -13.16 21.76 -5.43
N PRO A 125 -12.32 21.35 -6.40
CA PRO A 125 -11.55 20.12 -6.33
C PRO A 125 -10.79 19.94 -5.00
N ALA A 126 -10.21 21.01 -4.45
CA ALA A 126 -9.44 20.91 -3.20
C ALA A 126 -10.29 20.52 -1.97
N LYS A 127 -11.62 20.59 -2.06
CA LYS A 127 -12.55 20.30 -0.96
C LYS A 127 -13.18 18.91 -1.03
N GLY A 128 -12.96 18.17 -2.11
CA GLY A 128 -13.59 16.87 -2.31
C GLY A 128 -12.61 15.71 -2.18
N ASN A 129 -13.06 14.61 -1.58
CA ASN A 129 -12.38 13.32 -1.69
C ASN A 129 -13.38 12.16 -1.86
N ILE A 130 -12.92 11.08 -2.49
CA ILE A 130 -13.68 9.83 -2.64
C ILE A 130 -12.96 8.76 -1.84
N GLN A 131 -13.72 7.99 -1.06
CA GLN A 131 -13.22 6.81 -0.37
C GLN A 131 -14.01 5.59 -0.82
N ILE A 132 -13.30 4.55 -1.24
CA ILE A 132 -13.89 3.30 -1.72
C ILE A 132 -13.53 2.20 -0.74
N TYR A 133 -14.54 1.56 -0.18
CA TYR A 133 -14.41 0.48 0.80
C TYR A 133 -15.05 -0.82 0.32
N ILE A 134 -14.88 -1.87 1.12
CA ILE A 134 -15.72 -3.06 1.08
C ILE A 134 -16.43 -3.20 2.43
N GLN A 135 -17.60 -3.81 2.41
CA GLN A 135 -18.38 -4.09 3.60
C GLN A 135 -18.44 -5.61 3.80
N ASP A 136 -18.30 -6.09 5.03
CA ASP A 136 -18.56 -7.50 5.36
C ASP A 136 -20.08 -7.82 5.30
N ALA A 137 -20.45 -9.05 5.67
CA ALA A 137 -21.84 -9.49 5.69
C ALA A 137 -22.71 -8.67 6.68
N ASP A 138 -22.10 -8.11 7.72
CA ASP A 138 -22.73 -7.29 8.75
C ASP A 138 -22.70 -5.79 8.40
N ARG A 139 -22.31 -5.44 7.17
CA ARG A 139 -22.17 -4.07 6.63
C ARG A 139 -21.09 -3.22 7.31
N GLN A 140 -20.15 -3.82 8.01
CA GLN A 140 -19.01 -3.11 8.58
C GLN A 140 -17.92 -2.94 7.53
N TYR A 141 -17.27 -1.78 7.49
CA TYR A 141 -16.16 -1.56 6.57
C TYR A 141 -14.95 -2.39 6.97
N ILE A 142 -14.38 -3.12 6.02
CA ILE A 142 -13.17 -3.91 6.24
C ILE A 142 -11.97 -2.95 6.15
N PRO A 143 -11.24 -2.68 7.26
CA PRO A 143 -10.19 -1.65 7.32
C PRO A 143 -8.98 -1.95 6.41
N CYS A 144 -8.88 -3.18 5.93
CA CYS A 144 -7.79 -3.68 5.11
C CYS A 144 -7.99 -3.53 3.61
N PHE A 145 -9.10 -2.93 3.22
CA PHE A 145 -9.35 -2.47 1.87
C PHE A 145 -9.81 -1.03 1.91
N TYR A 146 -9.02 -0.13 1.34
CA TYR A 146 -9.51 1.20 0.97
C TYR A 146 -8.80 1.74 -0.26
N ILE A 147 -9.51 2.58 -0.99
CA ILE A 147 -8.96 3.41 -2.06
C ILE A 147 -9.42 4.83 -1.79
N TRP A 148 -8.45 5.71 -1.59
CA TRP A 148 -8.69 7.12 -1.32
C TRP A 148 -8.24 7.94 -2.51
N ILE A 149 -9.10 8.79 -3.05
CA ILE A 149 -8.85 9.60 -4.25
C ILE A 149 -9.12 11.06 -3.89
N TRP A 150 -8.15 11.94 -4.14
CA TRP A 150 -8.27 13.37 -3.83
C TRP A 150 -7.41 14.24 -4.74
N TRP A 151 -7.64 15.55 -4.68
CA TRP A 151 -6.86 16.54 -5.41
C TRP A 151 -5.68 17.03 -4.57
N LYS A 152 -4.47 17.04 -5.14
CA LYS A 152 -3.28 17.59 -4.50
C LYS A 152 -2.34 18.20 -5.53
N ASN A 153 -1.98 19.48 -5.34
CA ASN A 153 -1.01 20.20 -6.17
C ASN A 153 -1.32 20.16 -7.67
N GLY A 154 -2.57 20.46 -8.06
CA GLY A 154 -2.95 20.56 -9.47
C GLY A 154 -3.23 19.23 -10.16
N ARG A 155 -3.22 18.11 -9.43
CA ARG A 155 -3.46 16.77 -9.98
C ARG A 155 -4.31 15.92 -9.05
N ILE A 156 -5.00 14.95 -9.64
CA ILE A 156 -5.70 13.90 -8.92
C ILE A 156 -4.67 12.85 -8.49
N VAL A 157 -4.68 12.48 -7.22
CA VAL A 157 -3.83 11.44 -6.64
C VAL A 157 -4.70 10.39 -5.97
N SER A 158 -4.18 9.17 -5.86
CA SER A 158 -4.84 8.10 -5.12
C SER A 158 -3.86 7.37 -4.21
N GLN A 159 -4.37 6.92 -3.07
CA GLN A 159 -3.71 6.01 -2.14
C GLN A 159 -4.58 4.78 -2.01
N LYS A 160 -3.95 3.61 -2.04
CA LYS A 160 -4.65 2.32 -1.96
C LYS A 160 -4.01 1.45 -0.91
N GLN A 161 -4.86 0.82 -0.11
CA GLN A 161 -4.50 -0.29 0.75
C GLN A 161 -5.38 -1.45 0.34
N ILE A 162 -4.78 -2.44 -0.30
CA ILE A 162 -5.48 -3.60 -0.83
C ILE A 162 -4.75 -4.81 -0.26
N GLN A 163 -5.48 -5.71 0.42
CA GLN A 163 -4.97 -6.94 1.05
C GLN A 163 -4.19 -6.80 2.38
N ALA A 164 -4.20 -5.63 3.05
CA ALA A 164 -3.36 -5.43 4.24
C ALA A 164 -3.65 -6.36 5.44
N CYS A 165 -4.85 -6.94 5.55
CA CYS A 165 -5.21 -7.88 6.63
C CYS A 165 -4.55 -9.24 6.46
N LYS A 166 -4.35 -9.69 5.21
CA LYS A 166 -3.76 -11.00 4.91
C LYS A 166 -2.23 -10.94 4.81
N THR A 167 -1.67 -9.74 4.79
CA THR A 167 -0.21 -9.53 4.74
C THR A 167 0.40 -9.40 6.13
N LYS A 168 1.54 -10.03 6.31
CA LYS A 168 2.36 -9.93 7.52
C LYS A 168 3.45 -8.91 7.31
N SER A 169 3.53 -7.91 8.19
CA SER A 169 4.58 -6.90 8.12
C SER A 169 5.42 -6.82 9.40
N PHE A 170 6.66 -6.40 9.24
CA PHE A 170 7.55 -6.08 10.35
C PHE A 170 8.52 -4.98 9.94
N GLU A 171 9.05 -4.31 10.94
CA GLU A 171 10.07 -3.28 10.77
C GLU A 171 11.35 -3.70 11.52
N VAL A 172 12.49 -3.42 10.91
CA VAL A 172 13.81 -3.61 11.51
C VAL A 172 14.62 -2.33 11.39
N LEU A 173 14.98 -1.79 12.54
CA LEU A 173 15.95 -0.71 12.65
C LEU A 173 17.36 -1.31 12.60
N ILE A 174 18.14 -0.90 11.60
CA ILE A 174 19.54 -1.31 11.46
C ILE A 174 20.43 -0.14 11.92
N PRO A 175 21.16 -0.29 13.04
CA PRO A 175 21.98 0.81 13.57
C PRO A 175 23.18 1.10 12.66
N ALA A 176 23.64 2.35 12.70
CA ALA A 176 24.80 2.82 11.92
C ALA A 176 26.13 2.20 12.37
N TYR A 177 26.19 1.62 13.59
CA TYR A 177 27.42 1.12 14.22
C TYR A 177 27.34 -0.37 14.55
N ARG A 178 28.49 -1.06 14.48
CA ARG A 178 28.64 -2.40 15.07
C ARG A 178 29.32 -2.30 16.43
N VAL A 179 28.73 -2.92 17.44
CA VAL A 179 29.44 -3.24 18.67
C VAL A 179 30.11 -4.60 18.45
N SER A 180 31.43 -4.62 18.19
CA SER A 180 32.20 -5.87 18.21
C SER A 180 32.49 -6.26 19.66
N ASN A 181 32.28 -7.54 19.99
CA ASN A 181 32.47 -8.18 21.31
C ASN A 181 33.34 -7.41 22.30
N VAL A 182 32.70 -6.91 23.35
CA VAL A 182 33.37 -6.31 24.50
C VAL A 182 33.76 -7.45 25.43
N GLY A 183 35.01 -7.89 25.37
CA GLY A 183 35.60 -8.66 26.47
C GLY A 183 35.55 -7.83 27.75
N ARG A 184 35.25 -8.47 28.90
CA ARG A 184 35.17 -7.78 30.21
C ARG A 184 36.41 -6.90 30.43
N GLY A 185 36.22 -5.58 30.41
CA GLY A 185 37.25 -4.59 30.73
C GLY A 185 37.92 -3.86 29.56
N GLN A 186 37.52 -4.04 28.29
CA GLN A 186 38.07 -3.27 27.17
C GLN A 186 37.05 -2.27 26.58
N THR A 187 37.52 -1.06 26.26
CA THR A 187 36.72 -0.03 25.59
C THR A 187 36.37 -0.48 24.17
N ALA A 188 35.07 -0.56 23.85
CA ALA A 188 34.61 -0.94 22.52
C ALA A 188 35.08 0.09 21.48
N LYS A 189 35.87 -0.33 20.49
CA LYS A 189 36.16 0.50 19.30
C LYS A 189 34.92 0.51 18.41
N VAL A 190 34.21 1.64 18.39
CA VAL A 190 33.08 1.85 17.49
C VAL A 190 33.63 2.13 16.09
N ALA A 191 33.62 1.13 15.22
CA ALA A 191 33.88 1.36 13.80
C ALA A 191 32.66 2.09 13.20
N GLN A 192 32.88 3.26 12.59
CA GLN A 192 31.87 3.93 11.77
C GLN A 192 31.49 2.98 10.63
N SER A 193 30.28 2.42 10.65
CA SER A 193 29.82 1.60 9.54
C SER A 193 29.37 2.52 8.41
N GLN A 194 29.80 2.21 7.20
CA GLN A 194 29.40 2.97 6.01
C GLN A 194 27.89 2.84 5.82
N ILE A 195 27.22 3.97 5.58
CA ILE A 195 25.79 4.02 5.28
C ILE A 195 25.53 3.07 4.11
N LYS A 196 24.73 2.02 4.37
CA LYS A 196 24.39 1.06 3.33
C LYS A 196 23.35 1.68 2.42
N SER A 197 23.71 1.89 1.15
CA SER A 197 22.75 2.33 0.15
C SER A 197 21.60 1.32 0.00
N PRO A 198 20.40 1.77 -0.41
CA PRO A 198 19.26 0.87 -0.67
C PRO A 198 19.65 -0.31 -1.56
N GLN A 199 20.41 -0.04 -2.63
CA GLN A 199 20.87 -1.08 -3.56
C GLN A 199 21.74 -2.16 -2.88
N ARG A 200 22.61 -1.77 -1.95
CA ARG A 200 23.43 -2.73 -1.17
C ARG A 200 22.54 -3.58 -0.28
N VAL A 201 21.59 -2.96 0.43
CA VAL A 201 20.62 -3.67 1.28
C VAL A 201 19.80 -4.66 0.44
N PHE A 202 19.28 -4.24 -0.70
CA PHE A 202 18.49 -5.11 -1.59
C PHE A 202 19.33 -6.26 -2.17
N ASN A 203 20.61 -6.05 -2.46
CA ASN A 203 21.51 -7.14 -2.84
C ASN A 203 21.71 -8.17 -1.72
N LEU A 204 21.85 -7.72 -0.47
CA LEU A 204 21.94 -8.62 0.69
C LEU A 204 20.66 -9.44 0.86
N ILE A 205 19.49 -8.82 0.70
CA ILE A 205 18.19 -9.50 0.72
C ILE A 205 18.13 -10.54 -0.40
N SER A 206 18.43 -10.16 -1.64
CA SER A 206 18.42 -11.10 -2.77
C SER A 206 19.35 -12.29 -2.56
N SER A 207 20.54 -12.06 -2.00
CA SER A 207 21.49 -13.13 -1.66
C SER A 207 20.92 -14.07 -0.60
N TYR A 208 20.31 -13.52 0.45
CA TYR A 208 19.65 -14.32 1.49
C TYR A 208 18.54 -15.19 0.92
N ILE A 209 17.69 -14.65 0.05
CA ILE A 209 16.60 -15.38 -0.59
C ILE A 209 17.15 -16.52 -1.46
N LYS A 210 18.20 -16.25 -2.24
CA LYS A 210 18.84 -17.30 -3.07
C LYS A 210 19.36 -18.45 -2.22
N SER A 211 20.09 -18.17 -1.14
CA SER A 211 20.69 -19.23 -0.32
C SER A 211 19.68 -19.96 0.57
N ASN A 212 18.73 -19.24 1.19
CA ASN A 212 17.88 -19.81 2.23
C ASN A 212 16.49 -20.24 1.72
N LEU A 213 15.99 -19.65 0.64
CA LEU A 213 14.71 -20.04 0.05
C LEU A 213 14.93 -20.91 -1.18
N LEU A 214 15.70 -20.45 -2.18
CA LEU A 214 15.79 -21.17 -3.46
C LEU A 214 16.67 -22.43 -3.39
N GLN A 215 17.74 -22.37 -2.60
CA GLN A 215 18.72 -23.46 -2.46
C GLN A 215 18.52 -24.27 -1.17
N ALA A 216 17.36 -24.15 -0.52
CA ALA A 216 17.11 -24.83 0.73
C ALA A 216 17.20 -26.36 0.54
N PRO A 217 17.78 -27.11 1.51
CA PRO A 217 17.95 -28.55 1.41
C PRO A 217 16.66 -29.32 1.09
N ARG A 218 15.51 -28.81 1.55
CA ARG A 218 14.17 -29.41 1.32
C ARG A 218 13.81 -29.63 -0.16
N TYR A 219 14.41 -28.87 -1.08
CA TYR A 219 14.19 -28.99 -2.52
C TYR A 219 15.18 -29.97 -3.19
N GLN A 220 16.09 -30.56 -2.42
CA GLN A 220 17.01 -31.60 -2.90
C GLN A 220 16.53 -32.99 -2.48
N ASP A 221 15.76 -33.09 -1.39
CA ASP A 221 15.31 -34.36 -0.80
C ASP A 221 13.79 -34.57 -0.91
N ILE A 222 12.97 -33.79 -0.20
CA ILE A 222 11.55 -33.99 0.03
C ILE A 222 10.71 -33.44 -1.13
N LEU A 223 11.14 -32.33 -1.71
CA LEU A 223 10.48 -31.57 -2.76
C LEU A 223 11.36 -31.47 -4.02
N ASN A 224 12.11 -32.53 -4.34
CA ASN A 224 13.05 -32.56 -5.47
C ASN A 224 12.39 -32.37 -6.86
N ASP A 225 11.08 -32.57 -6.93
CA ASP A 225 10.23 -32.30 -8.08
C ASP A 225 9.88 -30.81 -8.23
N ARG A 226 10.19 -29.99 -7.22
CA ARG A 226 9.91 -28.56 -7.21
C ARG A 226 11.19 -27.74 -7.25
N LYS A 227 11.13 -26.64 -7.98
CA LYS A 227 12.21 -25.66 -8.05
C LYS A 227 11.61 -24.28 -7.77
N PRO A 228 11.88 -23.70 -6.59
CA PRO A 228 11.49 -22.34 -6.30
C PRO A 228 12.12 -21.38 -7.30
N ILE A 229 11.37 -20.34 -7.66
CA ILE A 229 11.83 -19.32 -8.59
C ILE A 229 11.47 -17.94 -8.07
N ILE A 230 12.25 -16.93 -8.47
CA ILE A 230 11.88 -15.53 -8.29
C ILE A 230 11.12 -15.07 -9.53
N GLU A 231 9.93 -14.51 -9.32
CA GLU A 231 9.08 -13.87 -10.32
C GLU A 231 8.97 -12.37 -10.04
N ASP A 232 8.62 -11.60 -11.09
CA ASP A 232 8.13 -10.22 -10.99
C ASP A 232 8.98 -9.32 -10.06
N SER A 233 10.32 -9.38 -10.22
CA SER A 233 11.27 -8.61 -9.40
C SER A 233 11.43 -7.18 -9.93
N LEU A 234 11.16 -6.20 -9.06
CA LEU A 234 11.20 -4.78 -9.38
C LEU A 234 11.96 -4.01 -8.29
N ARG A 235 12.88 -3.13 -8.71
CA ARG A 235 13.66 -2.24 -7.83
C ARG A 235 13.48 -0.80 -8.28
N GLU A 236 12.95 0.04 -7.40
CA GLU A 236 12.69 1.44 -7.70
C GLU A 236 13.07 2.31 -6.49
N GLY A 237 14.23 2.97 -6.55
CA GLY A 237 14.73 3.85 -5.49
C GLY A 237 14.85 3.13 -4.15
N ASN A 238 13.94 3.47 -3.23
CA ASN A 238 13.87 2.92 -1.87
C ASN A 238 12.91 1.73 -1.73
N HIS A 239 12.39 1.21 -2.85
CA HIS A 239 11.44 0.11 -2.87
C HIS A 239 12.01 -1.11 -3.59
N TYR A 240 11.81 -2.28 -3.02
CA TYR A 240 12.17 -3.55 -3.64
C TYR A 240 11.05 -4.57 -3.47
N THR A 241 10.51 -5.04 -4.59
CA THR A 241 9.43 -6.02 -4.64
C THR A 241 9.88 -7.23 -5.43
N PHE A 242 9.53 -8.42 -4.96
CA PHE A 242 9.71 -9.66 -5.71
C PHE A 242 8.78 -10.74 -5.19
N ILE A 243 8.51 -11.74 -6.03
CA ILE A 243 7.69 -12.89 -5.67
C ILE A 243 8.57 -14.13 -5.69
N VAL A 244 8.44 -14.99 -4.68
CA VAL A 244 9.04 -16.32 -4.68
C VAL A 244 7.92 -17.34 -4.86
N ALA A 245 7.94 -18.05 -5.97
CA ALA A 245 6.90 -19.02 -6.35
C ALA A 245 7.44 -20.46 -6.30
N ASN A 246 6.52 -21.42 -6.33
CA ASN A 246 6.79 -22.87 -6.24
C ASN A 246 7.52 -23.26 -4.94
N LEU A 247 7.27 -22.52 -3.86
CA LEU A 247 7.73 -22.90 -2.54
C LEU A 247 6.92 -24.10 -2.04
N GLY A 248 7.45 -24.79 -1.05
CA GLY A 248 6.72 -25.80 -0.30
C GLY A 248 7.37 -26.00 1.06
N LYS A 249 6.54 -26.18 2.08
CA LYS A 249 6.99 -26.27 3.47
C LYS A 249 7.83 -25.06 3.93
N GLU A 250 7.63 -23.89 3.34
CA GLU A 250 8.31 -22.66 3.80
C GLU A 250 7.49 -22.03 4.92
N VAL A 251 6.19 -21.80 4.68
CA VAL A 251 5.22 -21.36 5.69
C VAL A 251 4.48 -22.56 6.28
N LEU A 252 3.93 -23.45 5.44
CA LEU A 252 3.14 -24.62 5.85
C LEU A 252 4.08 -25.79 6.19
N SER A 253 4.87 -25.60 7.24
CA SER A 253 6.03 -26.45 7.56
C SER A 253 5.68 -27.86 8.07
N ASP A 254 4.46 -28.06 8.54
CA ASP A 254 3.94 -29.31 9.12
C ASP A 254 3.48 -30.33 8.05
N GLN A 255 3.29 -29.89 6.81
CA GLN A 255 2.88 -30.78 5.73
C GLN A 255 3.93 -31.84 5.44
N THR A 256 3.49 -33.08 5.27
CA THR A 256 4.37 -34.22 4.98
C THR A 256 3.75 -35.08 3.88
N ARG A 257 4.62 -35.68 3.06
CA ARG A 257 4.19 -36.71 2.12
C ARG A 257 3.92 -37.99 2.90
N SER A 258 2.71 -38.50 2.75
CA SER A 258 2.33 -39.82 3.19
C SER A 258 3.18 -40.90 2.49
N PHE A 259 3.22 -42.10 3.06
CA PHE A 259 4.03 -43.19 2.54
C PHE A 259 3.63 -43.58 1.10
N TRP A 260 2.33 -43.63 0.81
CA TRP A 260 1.82 -44.02 -0.50
C TRP A 260 2.15 -42.99 -1.58
N GLU A 261 2.12 -41.69 -1.25
CA GLU A 261 2.51 -40.59 -2.17
C GLU A 261 3.97 -40.70 -2.64
N LYS A 262 4.86 -41.17 -1.76
CA LYS A 262 6.25 -41.46 -2.13
C LYS A 262 6.33 -42.66 -3.07
N TRP A 263 5.50 -43.68 -2.83
CA TRP A 263 5.45 -44.89 -3.67
C TRP A 263 4.94 -44.61 -5.08
N VAL A 264 3.88 -43.80 -5.23
CA VAL A 264 3.32 -43.43 -6.55
C VAL A 264 3.98 -42.19 -7.19
N GLY A 265 4.94 -41.56 -6.52
CA GLY A 265 5.63 -40.38 -7.03
C GLY A 265 4.80 -39.09 -7.08
N ILE A 266 3.69 -39.00 -6.33
CA ILE A 266 2.81 -37.81 -6.30
C ILE A 266 3.15 -36.92 -5.09
N ASN A 267 3.21 -35.61 -5.30
CA ASN A 267 3.46 -34.64 -4.24
C ASN A 267 2.21 -33.78 -3.98
N THR A 268 1.57 -33.96 -2.82
CA THR A 268 0.33 -33.23 -2.45
C THR A 268 0.57 -32.03 -1.56
N ILE A 269 1.81 -31.84 -1.05
CA ILE A 269 2.20 -30.68 -0.24
C ILE A 269 1.79 -29.41 -0.98
N ALA A 270 1.13 -28.46 -0.35
CA ALA A 270 0.67 -27.25 -1.01
C ALA A 270 1.85 -26.50 -1.68
N MET A 271 1.59 -25.92 -2.86
CA MET A 271 2.55 -25.02 -3.49
C MET A 271 2.36 -23.62 -2.92
N GLU A 272 3.40 -23.08 -2.32
CA GLU A 272 3.37 -21.77 -1.68
C GLU A 272 3.95 -20.69 -2.62
N ARG A 273 3.46 -19.47 -2.48
CA ARG A 273 3.91 -18.30 -3.21
C ARG A 273 3.94 -17.12 -2.25
N LEU A 274 5.11 -16.53 -2.08
CA LEU A 274 5.33 -15.41 -1.16
C LEU A 274 5.68 -14.15 -1.95
N CYS A 275 4.93 -13.08 -1.77
CA CYS A 275 5.27 -11.76 -2.31
C CYS A 275 5.92 -10.93 -1.22
N PHE A 276 7.13 -10.44 -1.47
CA PHE A 276 7.88 -9.59 -0.56
C PHE A 276 7.92 -8.17 -1.10
N GLN A 277 7.64 -7.22 -0.22
CA GLN A 277 7.80 -5.79 -0.46
C GLN A 277 8.68 -5.21 0.63
N PHE A 278 9.70 -4.47 0.23
CA PHE A 278 10.65 -3.82 1.13
C PHE A 278 10.65 -2.32 0.88
N ASP A 279 10.48 -1.55 1.95
CA ASP A 279 10.61 -0.09 1.96
C ASP A 279 11.80 0.30 2.82
N TYR A 280 12.76 1.00 2.20
CA TYR A 280 13.96 1.49 2.85
C TYR A 280 13.78 2.97 3.25
N SER A 281 13.98 3.27 4.53
CA SER A 281 13.89 4.62 5.08
C SER A 281 15.21 4.99 5.78
N PRO A 282 16.07 5.82 5.16
CA PRO A 282 17.31 6.25 5.80
C PRO A 282 17.03 7.21 6.94
N ASN A 283 17.80 7.11 8.02
CA ASN A 283 17.78 8.06 9.12
C ASN A 283 18.99 9.01 9.04
N PRO A 284 18.89 10.23 9.60
CA PRO A 284 19.99 11.22 9.56
C PRO A 284 21.27 10.77 10.27
N ASP A 285 21.15 9.86 11.24
CA ASP A 285 22.27 9.31 12.02
C ASP A 285 23.03 8.19 11.29
N GLY A 286 22.68 7.91 10.04
CA GLY A 286 23.26 6.83 9.23
C GLY A 286 22.68 5.44 9.52
N SER A 287 21.74 5.32 10.46
CA SER A 287 20.91 4.12 10.60
C SER A 287 19.85 4.10 9.50
N PHE A 288 19.14 2.99 9.36
CA PHE A 288 17.98 2.93 8.47
C PHE A 288 16.91 2.01 9.04
N ASN A 289 15.65 2.34 8.77
CA ASN A 289 14.54 1.45 9.00
C ASN A 289 14.23 0.71 7.69
N LEU A 290 14.04 -0.60 7.79
CA LEU A 290 13.58 -1.43 6.69
C LEU A 290 12.24 -2.04 7.08
N LYS A 291 11.19 -1.61 6.39
CA LYS A 291 9.87 -2.21 6.50
C LYS A 291 9.76 -3.34 5.49
N CYS A 292 9.29 -4.49 5.94
CA CYS A 292 9.01 -5.64 5.09
C CYS A 292 7.52 -6.00 5.22
N THR A 293 6.87 -6.19 4.08
CA THR A 293 5.53 -6.75 3.98
C THR A 293 5.60 -8.05 3.19
N ILE A 294 4.99 -9.11 3.72
CA ILE A 294 4.95 -10.45 3.15
C ILE A 294 3.48 -10.82 2.93
N ASP A 295 3.12 -11.13 1.68
CA ASP A 295 1.83 -11.71 1.32
C ASP A 295 2.03 -13.21 1.02
N GLY A 296 1.21 -14.05 1.65
CA GLY A 296 1.32 -15.50 1.61
C GLY A 296 0.17 -16.11 0.84
N LYS A 297 0.48 -16.93 -0.17
CA LYS A 297 -0.52 -17.66 -0.94
C LYS A 297 -0.15 -19.12 -1.06
N TYR A 298 -1.15 -19.98 -1.18
CA TYR A 298 -0.99 -21.41 -1.39
C TYR A 298 -1.86 -21.91 -2.55
N GLY A 299 -1.52 -23.04 -3.13
CA GLY A 299 -2.28 -23.67 -4.19
C GLY A 299 -2.05 -25.18 -4.22
N SER A 300 -2.68 -25.85 -5.18
CA SER A 300 -2.58 -27.30 -5.33
C SER A 300 -1.12 -27.77 -5.33
N GLY A 301 -0.84 -28.83 -4.57
CA GLY A 301 0.45 -29.52 -4.60
C GLY A 301 0.65 -30.39 -5.84
N ILE A 302 -0.45 -30.94 -6.36
CA ILE A 302 -0.46 -31.94 -7.43
C ILE A 302 -0.26 -31.27 -8.80
N PHE A 303 -0.99 -30.18 -9.03
CA PHE A 303 -0.92 -29.44 -10.29
C PHE A 303 -0.32 -28.08 -10.03
N LYS A 304 0.70 -27.71 -10.80
CA LYS A 304 1.30 -26.38 -10.73
C LYS A 304 0.20 -25.31 -10.88
N PRO A 305 -0.09 -24.50 -9.85
CA PRO A 305 -1.17 -23.54 -9.93
C PRO A 305 -0.84 -22.46 -10.95
N ARG A 306 -1.85 -22.02 -11.71
CA ARG A 306 -1.77 -20.78 -12.49
C ARG A 306 -1.61 -19.61 -11.52
N LYS A 307 -1.04 -18.48 -11.97
CA LYS A 307 -0.84 -17.29 -11.10
C LYS A 307 -2.13 -16.85 -10.38
N SER A 308 -3.29 -16.99 -11.02
CA SER A 308 -4.61 -16.66 -10.46
C SER A 308 -5.28 -17.77 -9.65
N ALA A 309 -4.71 -18.99 -9.64
CA ALA A 309 -5.26 -20.15 -8.93
C ALA A 309 -4.62 -20.36 -7.55
N TYR A 310 -3.72 -19.47 -7.15
CA TYR A 310 -3.25 -19.39 -5.76
C TYR A 310 -4.32 -18.72 -4.91
N MET A 311 -4.65 -19.35 -3.79
CA MET A 311 -5.51 -18.84 -2.73
C MET A 311 -4.65 -18.15 -1.69
N ASN A 312 -5.16 -17.12 -1.02
CA ASN A 312 -4.41 -16.50 0.06
C ASN A 312 -4.34 -17.45 1.25
N MET A 313 -3.25 -17.36 2.02
CA MET A 313 -3.20 -17.97 3.34
C MET A 313 -4.15 -17.18 4.25
N ASP A 314 -5.39 -17.67 4.37
CA ASP A 314 -6.42 -17.10 5.23
C ASP A 314 -6.12 -17.36 6.72
N ASP A 315 -6.98 -16.85 7.61
CA ASP A 315 -6.79 -16.86 9.07
C ASP A 315 -6.46 -18.24 9.67
N ASP A 316 -6.92 -19.33 9.02
CA ASP A 316 -6.61 -20.71 9.41
C ASP A 316 -5.09 -21.03 9.40
N PHE A 317 -4.29 -20.23 8.70
CA PHE A 317 -2.84 -20.37 8.60
C PHE A 317 -2.07 -19.25 9.32
N ASP A 318 -2.76 -18.40 10.08
CA ASP A 318 -2.17 -17.19 10.66
C ASP A 318 -0.99 -17.51 11.60
N ASP A 319 -1.13 -18.57 12.41
CA ASP A 319 -0.08 -19.02 13.34
C ASP A 319 1.20 -19.45 12.60
N PHE A 320 1.06 -20.20 11.50
CA PHE A 320 2.20 -20.59 10.67
C PHE A 320 2.87 -19.37 10.06
N PHE A 321 2.06 -18.40 9.60
CA PHE A 321 2.57 -17.23 8.91
C PHE A 321 3.20 -16.22 9.88
N GLU A 322 2.68 -16.09 11.10
CA GLU A 322 3.30 -15.34 12.19
C GLU A 322 4.63 -15.94 12.64
N LEU A 323 4.68 -17.27 12.79
CA LEU A 323 5.93 -17.96 13.11
C LEU A 323 6.96 -17.74 12.00
N TYR A 324 6.54 -17.84 10.74
CA TYR A 324 7.40 -17.58 9.58
C TYR A 324 7.93 -16.14 9.57
N LYS A 325 7.03 -15.15 9.72
CA LYS A 325 7.35 -13.72 9.78
C LYS A 325 8.45 -13.44 10.81
N ASN A 326 8.32 -13.99 12.01
CA ASN A 326 9.27 -13.77 13.09
C ASN A 326 10.63 -14.42 12.82
N LYS A 327 10.65 -15.66 12.29
CA LYS A 327 11.89 -16.33 11.88
C LYS A 327 12.60 -15.58 10.76
N PHE A 328 11.85 -15.16 9.74
CA PHE A 328 12.37 -14.41 8.60
C PHE A 328 12.94 -13.05 9.04
N ARG A 329 12.22 -12.31 9.90
CA ARG A 329 12.70 -11.06 10.50
C ARG A 329 14.04 -11.23 11.20
N GLN A 330 14.17 -12.24 12.06
CA GLN A 330 15.41 -12.50 12.81
C GLN A 330 16.57 -12.87 11.88
N ALA A 331 16.32 -13.74 10.91
CA ALA A 331 17.33 -14.16 9.94
C ALA A 331 17.80 -13.00 9.06
N LEU A 332 16.87 -12.15 8.62
CA LEU A 332 17.18 -10.98 7.82
C LEU A 332 17.98 -9.94 8.64
N LEU A 333 17.57 -9.66 9.88
CA LEU A 333 18.32 -8.78 10.79
C LEU A 333 19.77 -9.25 10.96
N LYS A 334 19.96 -10.55 11.17
CA LYS A 334 21.29 -11.16 11.26
C LYS A 334 22.09 -10.97 9.96
N GLN A 335 21.49 -11.21 8.81
CA GLN A 335 22.16 -11.03 7.52
C GLN A 335 22.59 -9.57 7.27
N LEU A 336 21.69 -8.62 7.55
CA LEU A 336 21.93 -7.19 7.34
C LEU A 336 22.94 -6.62 8.32
N THR A 337 23.06 -7.19 9.52
CA THR A 337 24.04 -6.77 10.54
C THR A 337 25.40 -7.45 10.39
N MET A 338 25.49 -8.68 9.84
CA MET A 338 26.75 -9.44 9.76
C MET A 338 27.62 -9.16 8.53
N GLN A 339 27.06 -8.77 7.39
CA GLN A 339 27.88 -8.46 6.19
C GLN A 339 28.25 -6.97 6.12
N PRO A 340 29.54 -6.60 5.96
CA PRO A 340 29.96 -5.21 5.81
C PRO A 340 29.33 -4.59 4.56
#